data_AF-A0A7W0HY71-F1
#
_entry.id   AF-A0A7W0HY71-F1
#
_cell.length_a   1.000
_cell.length_b   1.000
_cell.length_c   1.000
_cell.angle_alpha   90.00
_cell.angle_beta   90.00
_cell.angle_gamma   90.00
#
_symmetry.space_group_name_H-M   'P 1'
#
loop_
_entity.id
_entity.type
_entity.pdbx_description
1 polymer ?
#
loop_
_entity_poly.entity_id
_entity_poly.type
_entity_poly.pdbx_seq_one_letter_code
_entity_poly.pdbx_strand_id
1 'polypeptide(L)'
;MTEPKPLGYLPADHARPAKLNEVTSPAILLPINGYGEPFAVVGTGASTMACFLGDRHQFEAMAQSKGEHFSGLAIENVRFEVDVASAYSLEGVFAVPGSLVRTGDKLELVVRTDQGHYPRTTRAPVAERLTPTSDDVKVGFRRWRAVLQVQDDTILIWEAEALSSPER
;
A
#
# COMPACT_ATOMS: atom_id res chain seq x y z
N MET A 1 18.94 -1.60 -8.72
CA MET A 1 18.40 -0.39 -9.38
C MET A 1 16.95 -0.36 -8.94
N THR A 2 16.49 0.39 -7.94
CA THR A 2 16.86 1.73 -7.41
C THR A 2 16.73 1.66 -5.89
N GLU A 3 17.69 2.16 -5.11
CA GLU A 3 17.51 2.26 -3.65
C GLU A 3 16.29 3.14 -3.33
N PRO A 4 15.34 2.71 -2.49
CA PRO A 4 14.26 3.58 -2.07
C PRO A 4 14.85 4.73 -1.25
N LYS A 5 14.84 5.92 -1.85
CA LYS A 5 15.33 7.14 -1.23
C LYS A 5 14.22 7.64 -0.29
N PRO A 6 14.41 7.70 1.05
CA PRO A 6 13.45 8.41 1.89
C PRO A 6 13.46 9.88 1.47
N LEU A 7 12.35 10.35 0.91
CA LEU A 7 12.23 11.68 0.32
C LEU A 7 11.70 12.66 1.38
N GLY A 8 12.61 13.44 1.98
CA GLY A 8 12.29 14.67 2.69
C GLY A 8 12.32 14.60 4.22
N TYR A 9 12.33 15.79 4.83
CA TYR A 9 12.16 15.96 6.26
C TYR A 9 10.67 15.83 6.61
N LEU A 10 10.37 15.09 7.66
CA LEU A 10 9.04 14.95 8.23
C LEU A 10 9.02 15.62 9.61
N PRO A 11 7.99 16.41 9.98
CA PRO A 11 7.87 16.89 11.34
C PRO A 11 7.80 15.72 12.33
N ALA A 12 8.51 15.84 13.45
CA ALA A 12 8.73 14.70 14.37
C ALA A 12 7.44 14.17 15.04
N ASP A 13 6.39 14.98 15.10
CA ASP A 13 5.07 14.62 15.63
C ASP A 13 4.21 13.80 14.65
N HIS A 14 4.61 13.70 13.38
CA HIS A 14 3.95 12.91 12.35
C HIS A 14 4.54 11.50 12.17
N ALA A 15 5.55 11.15 12.96
CA ALA A 15 6.10 9.81 12.98
C ALA A 15 6.43 9.35 14.40
N ARG A 16 6.25 8.07 14.65
CA ARG A 16 6.59 7.45 15.94
C ARG A 16 7.22 6.08 15.74
N PRO A 17 8.17 5.68 16.59
CA PRO A 17 8.54 4.27 16.69
C PRO A 17 7.31 3.43 17.04
N ALA A 18 7.11 2.32 16.33
CA ALA A 18 6.00 1.41 16.57
C ALA A 18 6.35 -0.03 16.17
N LYS A 19 5.67 -1.00 16.77
CA LYS A 19 5.56 -2.34 16.17
C LYS A 19 4.50 -2.33 15.08
N LEU A 20 4.67 -3.18 14.07
CA LEU A 20 3.76 -3.24 12.92
C LEU A 20 2.31 -3.55 13.32
N ASN A 21 2.11 -4.37 14.36
CA ASN A 21 0.78 -4.71 14.88
C ASN A 21 0.11 -3.59 15.73
N GLU A 22 0.81 -2.48 15.96
CA GLU A 22 0.31 -1.30 16.70
C GLU A 22 0.05 -0.08 15.78
N VAL A 23 0.27 -0.25 14.47
CA VAL A 23 0.13 0.83 13.47
C VAL A 23 -1.33 1.01 13.05
N THR A 24 -1.78 2.25 12.95
CA THR A 24 -3.12 2.58 12.46
C THR A 24 -3.13 2.73 10.95
N SER A 25 -3.93 1.92 10.26
CA SER A 25 -4.16 2.05 8.82
C SER A 25 -4.98 3.32 8.49
N PRO A 26 -4.72 4.02 7.38
CA PRO A 26 -3.62 3.79 6.43
C PRO A 26 -2.29 4.35 6.93
N ALA A 27 -1.20 3.60 6.75
CA ALA A 27 0.14 4.02 7.15
C ALA A 27 1.27 3.45 6.28
N ILE A 28 2.44 4.06 6.40
CA ILE A 28 3.72 3.47 6.00
C ILE A 28 4.56 3.19 7.25
N LEU A 29 5.12 1.99 7.37
CA LEU A 29 6.10 1.66 8.40
C LEU A 29 7.47 1.51 7.74
N LEU A 30 8.42 2.38 8.09
CA LEU A 30 9.79 2.32 7.61
C LEU A 30 10.66 1.53 8.60
N PRO A 31 11.33 0.45 8.18
CA PRO A 31 12.18 -0.33 9.08
C PRO A 31 13.38 0.52 9.53
N ILE A 32 13.69 0.45 10.82
CA ILE A 32 14.86 1.14 11.40
C ILE A 32 16.07 0.21 11.57
N ASN A 33 15.85 -1.10 11.43
CA ASN A 33 16.91 -2.09 11.38
C ASN A 33 17.29 -2.36 9.91
N GLY A 34 18.59 -2.47 9.61
CA GLY A 34 19.10 -2.63 8.24
C GLY A 34 18.74 -3.96 7.55
N TYR A 35 17.78 -4.70 8.08
CA TYR A 35 17.34 -6.01 7.59
C TYR A 35 15.83 -6.08 7.32
N GLY A 36 15.08 -5.01 7.61
CA GLY A 36 13.64 -4.95 7.37
C GLY A 36 13.28 -4.36 6.01
N GLU A 37 12.08 -4.65 5.53
CA GLU A 37 11.47 -4.01 4.35
C GLU A 37 10.38 -3.02 4.80
N PRO A 38 10.15 -1.92 4.05
CA PRO A 38 9.04 -1.02 4.31
C PRO A 38 7.68 -1.72 4.13
N PHE A 39 6.70 -1.31 4.92
CA PHE A 39 5.34 -1.82 4.83
C PHE A 39 4.33 -0.72 4.52
N ALA A 40 3.36 -1.01 3.66
CA ALA A 40 2.07 -0.33 3.68
C ALA A 40 1.13 -1.08 4.62
N VAL A 41 0.55 -0.37 5.60
CA VAL A 41 -0.47 -0.91 6.49
C VAL A 41 -1.82 -0.38 6.03
N VAL A 42 -2.68 -1.29 5.56
CA VAL A 42 -3.90 -0.97 4.82
C VAL A 42 -5.06 -1.88 5.23
N GLY A 43 -6.30 -1.46 5.00
CA GLY A 43 -7.52 -2.15 5.45
C GLY A 43 -8.11 -1.55 6.72
N THR A 44 -9.15 -2.19 7.25
CA THR A 44 -9.90 -1.71 8.41
C THR A 44 -10.17 -2.82 9.43
N GLY A 45 -10.02 -2.48 10.72
CA GLY A 45 -10.29 -3.39 11.84
C GLY A 45 -9.49 -4.70 11.75
N ALA A 46 -10.18 -5.84 11.91
CA ALA A 46 -9.56 -7.16 11.88
C ALA A 46 -9.02 -7.59 10.51
N SER A 47 -9.40 -6.89 9.43
CA SER A 47 -8.96 -7.14 8.06
C SER A 47 -7.76 -6.28 7.66
N THR A 48 -7.13 -5.57 8.61
CA THR A 48 -5.93 -4.80 8.35
C THR A 48 -4.76 -5.72 8.01
N MET A 49 -4.07 -5.38 6.93
CA MET A 49 -2.93 -6.12 6.40
C MET A 49 -1.70 -5.25 6.35
N ALA A 50 -0.55 -5.89 6.54
CA ALA A 50 0.75 -5.31 6.27
C ALA A 50 1.25 -5.87 4.94
N CYS A 51 1.53 -4.97 4.00
CA CYS A 51 1.99 -5.26 2.65
C CYS A 51 3.44 -4.83 2.51
N PHE A 52 4.33 -5.75 2.15
CA PHE A 52 5.74 -5.47 1.88
C PHE A 52 5.88 -4.58 0.64
N LEU A 53 6.66 -3.51 0.75
CA LEU A 53 6.94 -2.56 -0.33
C LEU A 53 8.36 -2.70 -0.89
N GLY A 54 9.24 -3.42 -0.20
CA GLY A 54 10.60 -3.69 -0.64
C GLY A 54 10.65 -4.73 -1.77
N ASP A 55 11.80 -4.83 -2.42
CA ASP A 55 11.95 -5.62 -3.65
C ASP A 55 11.79 -7.14 -3.41
N ARG A 56 12.22 -7.64 -2.25
CA ARG A 56 12.32 -9.09 -2.01
C ARG A 56 10.95 -9.72 -1.78
N HIS A 57 10.06 -9.08 -1.02
CA HIS A 57 8.70 -9.57 -0.77
C HIS A 57 7.65 -8.69 -1.43
N GLN A 58 8.00 -7.98 -2.51
CA GLN A 58 7.18 -6.91 -3.07
C GLN A 58 5.70 -7.30 -3.26
N PHE A 59 4.83 -6.54 -2.60
CA PHE A 59 3.38 -6.70 -2.55
C PHE A 59 2.86 -8.03 -1.99
N GLU A 60 3.70 -8.80 -1.31
CA GLU A 60 3.23 -9.85 -0.40
C GLU A 60 2.61 -9.20 0.83
N ALA A 61 1.56 -9.81 1.36
CA ALA A 61 0.85 -9.29 2.50
C ALA A 61 0.54 -10.38 3.52
N MET A 62 0.57 -9.96 4.77
CA MET A 62 0.15 -10.75 5.92
C MET A 62 -0.87 -9.95 6.75
N ALA A 63 -1.65 -10.67 7.56
CA ALA A 63 -2.47 -10.00 8.57
C ALA A 63 -1.58 -9.17 9.48
N GLN A 64 -1.97 -7.91 9.74
CA GLN A 64 -1.19 -6.99 10.57
C GLN A 64 -0.95 -7.54 11.98
N SER A 65 -1.90 -8.32 12.50
CA SER A 65 -1.82 -8.98 13.81
C SER A 65 -0.67 -9.97 13.96
N LYS A 66 -0.06 -10.44 12.85
CA LYS A 66 1.14 -11.30 12.83
C LYS A 66 2.46 -10.51 12.75
N GLY A 67 2.37 -9.18 12.89
CA GLY A 67 3.46 -8.25 12.70
C GLY A 67 4.31 -7.95 13.95
N GLU A 68 4.16 -8.69 15.05
CA GLU A 68 4.75 -8.35 16.36
C GLU A 68 6.29 -8.29 16.38
N HIS A 69 6.94 -8.96 15.43
CA HIS A 69 8.40 -8.97 15.27
C HIS A 69 8.93 -7.88 14.34
N PHE A 70 8.04 -7.14 13.68
CA PHE A 70 8.40 -6.02 12.81
C PHE A 70 8.22 -4.72 13.56
N SER A 71 9.21 -3.83 13.47
CA SER A 71 9.16 -2.52 14.10
C SER A 71 9.90 -1.50 13.23
N GLY A 72 9.53 -0.24 13.40
CA GLY A 72 10.02 0.81 12.54
C GLY A 72 9.48 2.17 12.94
N LEU A 73 9.73 3.14 12.07
CA LEU A 73 9.15 4.46 12.14
C LEU A 73 7.80 4.43 11.41
N ALA A 74 6.70 4.50 12.16
CA ALA A 74 5.35 4.51 11.62
C ALA A 74 4.95 5.95 11.25
N ILE A 75 4.43 6.10 10.03
CA ILE A 75 3.87 7.34 9.49
C ILE A 75 2.41 7.04 9.18
N GLU A 76 1.53 7.42 10.10
CA GLU A 76 0.08 7.14 10.07
C GLU A 76 -0.68 8.26 9.36
N ASN A 77 -1.93 8.00 8.97
CA ASN A 77 -2.80 8.94 8.25
C ASN A 77 -2.26 9.34 6.85
N VAL A 78 -1.53 8.44 6.20
CA VAL A 78 -1.08 8.66 4.82
C VAL A 78 -2.27 8.57 3.86
N ARG A 79 -2.22 9.37 2.80
CA ARG A 79 -3.15 9.30 1.67
C ARG A 79 -2.48 8.59 0.51
N PHE A 80 -3.24 7.76 -0.18
CA PHE A 80 -2.78 7.10 -1.41
C PHE A 80 -3.28 7.90 -2.60
N GLU A 81 -2.35 8.33 -3.45
CA GLU A 81 -2.62 9.04 -4.69
C GLU A 81 -2.26 8.18 -5.88
N VAL A 82 -3.07 8.25 -6.94
CA VAL A 82 -2.91 7.45 -8.15
C VAL A 82 -2.33 8.30 -9.28
N ASP A 83 -1.52 7.69 -10.13
CA ASP A 83 -1.13 8.30 -11.40
C ASP A 83 -2.10 7.89 -12.52
N VAL A 84 -2.86 8.86 -13.00
CA VAL A 84 -3.87 8.67 -14.06
C VAL A 84 -3.26 8.20 -15.37
N ALA A 85 -2.00 8.54 -15.67
CA ALA A 85 -1.32 8.07 -16.88
C ALA A 85 -1.01 6.56 -16.83
N SER A 86 -1.03 5.96 -15.65
CA SER A 86 -0.83 4.52 -15.43
C SER A 86 -2.14 3.71 -15.37
N ALA A 87 -3.27 4.34 -15.69
CA ALA A 87 -4.58 3.72 -15.62
C ALA A 87 -4.73 2.57 -16.65
N TYR A 88 -5.45 1.51 -16.26
CA TYR A 88 -5.77 0.39 -17.12
C TYR A 88 -7.15 -0.20 -16.79
N SER A 89 -7.81 -0.79 -17.81
CA SER A 89 -9.09 -1.48 -17.62
C SER A 89 -8.88 -2.83 -16.94
N LEU A 90 -9.79 -3.17 -16.03
CA LEU A 90 -9.86 -4.48 -15.37
C LEU A 90 -10.87 -5.42 -16.05
N GLU A 91 -11.43 -5.04 -17.19
CA GLU A 91 -12.32 -5.90 -17.97
C GLU A 91 -11.54 -7.06 -18.59
N GLY A 92 -11.88 -8.30 -18.21
CA GLY A 92 -11.27 -9.51 -18.77
C GLY A 92 -9.83 -9.80 -18.33
N VAL A 93 -9.26 -9.00 -17.42
CA VAL A 93 -7.90 -9.18 -16.88
C VAL A 93 -7.88 -9.17 -15.36
N PHE A 94 -6.92 -9.91 -14.79
CA PHE A 94 -6.68 -9.91 -13.35
C PHE A 94 -5.97 -8.63 -12.92
N ALA A 95 -6.27 -8.16 -11.72
CA ALA A 95 -5.56 -7.03 -11.13
C ALA A 95 -4.14 -7.47 -10.76
N VAL A 96 -3.15 -6.65 -11.09
CA VAL A 96 -1.74 -7.00 -10.91
C VAL A 96 -1.30 -6.61 -9.50
N PRO A 97 -0.55 -7.46 -8.77
CA PRO A 97 -0.04 -7.09 -7.46
C PRO A 97 0.69 -5.76 -7.46
N GLY A 98 0.39 -4.95 -6.45
CA GLY A 98 0.90 -3.60 -6.31
C GLY A 98 0.09 -2.53 -7.05
N SER A 99 -0.93 -2.87 -7.83
CA SER A 99 -1.82 -1.85 -8.38
C SER A 99 -2.84 -1.37 -7.35
N LEU A 100 -3.26 -0.11 -7.48
CA LEU A 100 -4.46 0.39 -6.81
C LEU A 100 -5.65 0.22 -7.74
N VAL A 101 -6.79 -0.24 -7.20
CA VAL A 101 -8.01 -0.48 -7.94
C VAL A 101 -9.13 0.39 -7.38
N ARG A 102 -9.72 1.20 -8.27
CA ARG A 102 -10.91 2.00 -7.97
C ARG A 102 -12.15 1.21 -8.36
N THR A 103 -12.98 0.87 -7.37
CA THR A 103 -14.24 0.14 -7.54
C THR A 103 -15.28 0.57 -6.52
N GLY A 104 -16.52 0.82 -6.95
CA GLY A 104 -17.63 1.22 -6.07
C GLY A 104 -17.29 2.52 -5.33
N ASP A 105 -17.25 2.49 -4.01
CA ASP A 105 -16.85 3.61 -3.13
C ASP A 105 -15.43 3.45 -2.54
N LYS A 106 -14.60 2.55 -3.09
CA LYS A 106 -13.29 2.20 -2.51
C LYS A 106 -12.12 2.38 -3.48
N LEU A 107 -10.96 2.62 -2.90
CA LEU A 107 -9.65 2.45 -3.52
C LEU A 107 -8.94 1.33 -2.76
N GLU A 108 -8.49 0.31 -3.48
CA GLU A 108 -7.97 -0.92 -2.87
C GLU A 108 -6.60 -1.29 -3.44
N LEU A 109 -5.65 -1.65 -2.58
CA LEU A 109 -4.34 -2.18 -2.97
C LEU A 109 -4.45 -3.68 -3.25
N VAL A 110 -3.97 -4.09 -4.42
CA VAL A 110 -3.88 -5.50 -4.80
C VAL A 110 -2.61 -6.09 -4.20
N VAL A 111 -2.76 -7.12 -3.38
CA VAL A 111 -1.64 -7.76 -2.69
C VAL A 111 -1.68 -9.26 -2.86
N ARG A 112 -0.53 -9.92 -2.74
CA ARG A 112 -0.39 -11.38 -2.73
C ARG A 112 -0.50 -11.88 -1.30
N THR A 113 -1.33 -12.88 -1.04
CA THR A 113 -1.35 -13.57 0.26
C THR A 113 -0.90 -15.01 0.08
N ASP A 114 -0.06 -15.47 1.01
CA ASP A 114 0.44 -16.85 1.05
C ASP A 114 -0.54 -17.78 1.77
N GLN A 115 -1.77 -17.88 1.25
CA GLN A 115 -2.73 -18.89 1.71
C GLN A 115 -2.72 -20.12 0.78
N GLY A 116 -1.56 -20.80 0.69
CA GLY A 116 -1.44 -22.15 0.12
C GLY A 116 -0.49 -22.28 -1.07
N HIS A 117 -0.57 -23.41 -1.80
CA HIS A 117 0.34 -23.78 -2.90
C HIS A 117 0.32 -22.85 -4.13
N TYR A 118 -0.64 -21.92 -4.21
CA TYR A 118 -0.73 -20.95 -5.29
C TYR A 118 -0.93 -19.55 -4.71
N PRO A 119 -0.11 -18.55 -5.10
CA PRO A 119 -0.28 -17.19 -4.64
C PRO A 119 -1.66 -16.66 -5.07
N ARG A 120 -2.48 -16.28 -4.09
CA ARG A 120 -3.76 -15.61 -4.36
C ARG A 120 -3.58 -14.12 -4.22
N THR A 121 -4.15 -13.36 -5.17
CA THR A 121 -4.28 -11.92 -5.01
C THR A 121 -5.55 -11.61 -4.23
N THR A 122 -5.46 -10.70 -3.27
CA THR A 122 -6.61 -10.10 -2.59
C THR A 122 -6.53 -8.58 -2.72
N ARG A 123 -7.60 -7.89 -2.30
CA ARG A 123 -7.71 -6.43 -2.33
C ARG A 123 -7.88 -5.91 -0.91
N ALA A 124 -7.07 -4.93 -0.56
CA ALA A 124 -7.05 -4.30 0.76
C ALA A 124 -7.47 -2.83 0.61
N PRO A 125 -8.56 -2.37 1.25
CA PRO A 125 -8.95 -0.97 1.15
C PRO A 125 -7.85 -0.03 1.67
N VAL A 126 -7.42 0.92 0.85
CA VAL A 126 -6.55 2.03 1.27
C VAL A 126 -7.36 3.31 1.51
N ALA A 127 -8.54 3.41 0.90
CA ALA A 127 -9.55 4.42 1.16
C ALA A 127 -10.95 3.85 0.91
N GLU A 128 -11.92 4.27 1.71
CA GLU A 128 -13.34 3.89 1.62
C GLU A 128 -14.22 5.14 1.62
N ARG A 129 -15.51 4.98 1.29
CA ARG A 129 -16.51 6.07 1.24
C ARG A 129 -16.13 7.18 0.24
N LEU A 130 -15.43 6.83 -0.83
CA LEU A 130 -15.18 7.69 -1.97
C LEU A 130 -16.48 7.91 -2.76
N THR A 131 -16.56 8.99 -3.53
CA THR A 131 -17.68 9.22 -4.47
C THR A 131 -17.87 7.99 -5.35
N PRO A 132 -19.04 7.31 -5.31
CA PRO A 132 -19.24 6.04 -5.99
C PRO A 132 -18.94 6.11 -7.49
N THR A 133 -18.32 5.06 -8.03
CA THR A 133 -18.25 4.84 -9.48
C THR A 133 -19.57 4.25 -9.99
N SER A 134 -19.78 4.25 -11.30
CA SER A 134 -20.79 3.38 -11.91
C SER A 134 -20.51 1.91 -11.57
N ASP A 135 -21.58 1.12 -11.37
CA ASP A 135 -21.51 -0.23 -10.75
C ASP A 135 -20.60 -1.22 -11.49
N ASP A 136 -20.43 -1.05 -12.81
CA ASP A 136 -19.64 -1.97 -13.65
C ASP A 136 -18.23 -1.46 -13.99
N VAL A 137 -17.89 -0.23 -13.62
CA VAL A 137 -16.62 0.38 -14.04
C VAL A 137 -15.53 0.14 -12.99
N LYS A 138 -14.46 -0.54 -13.41
CA LYS A 138 -13.30 -0.85 -12.58
C LYS A 138 -12.03 -0.36 -13.26
N VAL A 139 -11.27 0.48 -12.58
CA VAL A 139 -10.01 1.02 -13.11
C VAL A 139 -8.87 0.65 -12.18
N GLY A 140 -7.81 0.06 -12.74
CA GLY A 140 -6.56 -0.15 -12.04
C GLY A 140 -5.55 0.95 -12.35
N PHE A 141 -4.65 1.24 -11.43
CA PHE A 141 -3.55 2.19 -11.58
C PHE A 141 -2.24 1.48 -11.22
N ARG A 142 -1.30 1.41 -12.16
CA ARG A 142 -0.02 0.72 -11.94
C ARG A 142 0.95 1.54 -11.10
N ARG A 143 0.85 2.87 -11.11
CA ARG A 143 1.72 3.75 -10.34
C ARG A 143 0.90 4.53 -9.32
N TRP A 144 1.43 4.63 -8.12
CA TRP A 144 0.82 5.35 -7.02
C TRP A 144 1.88 5.82 -6.02
N ARG A 145 1.47 6.75 -5.17
CA ARG A 145 2.31 7.24 -4.07
C ARG A 145 1.51 7.34 -2.77
N ALA A 146 2.19 7.10 -1.66
CA ALA A 146 1.69 7.43 -0.33
C ALA A 146 2.26 8.79 0.08
N VAL A 147 1.38 9.69 0.47
CA VAL A 147 1.73 11.06 0.86
C VAL A 147 1.15 11.38 2.23
N LEU A 148 1.78 12.30 2.93
CA LEU A 148 1.24 12.92 4.13
C LEU A 148 0.92 14.39 3.84
N GLN A 149 -0.26 14.83 4.26
CA GLN A 149 -0.64 16.24 4.23
C GLN A 149 -0.25 16.89 5.55
N VAL A 150 0.60 17.91 5.49
CA VAL A 150 1.02 18.72 6.64
C VAL A 150 0.69 20.16 6.31
N GLN A 151 -0.35 20.71 6.94
CA GLN A 151 -0.87 22.05 6.63
C GLN A 151 -1.20 22.16 5.13
N ASP A 152 -0.48 23.03 4.40
CA ASP A 152 -0.63 23.25 2.96
C ASP A 152 0.40 22.48 2.12
N ASP A 153 1.28 21.70 2.76
CA ASP A 153 2.33 20.92 2.11
C ASP A 153 1.98 19.43 1.98
N THR A 154 2.42 18.85 0.87
CA THR A 154 2.34 17.41 0.62
C THR A 154 3.73 16.78 0.69
N ILE A 155 3.95 15.93 1.69
CA ILE A 155 5.20 15.21 1.87
C ILE A 155 5.06 13.83 1.24
N LEU A 156 5.94 13.50 0.30
CA LEU A 156 6.02 12.18 -0.30
C LEU A 156 6.65 11.19 0.69
N ILE A 157 5.93 10.12 1.02
CA ILE A 157 6.43 9.08 1.94
C ILE A 157 6.96 7.88 1.16
N TRP A 158 6.25 7.47 0.12
CA TRP A 158 6.60 6.30 -0.69
C TRP A 158 6.05 6.41 -2.11
N GLU A 159 6.81 5.93 -3.10
CA GLU A 159 6.32 5.71 -4.47
C GLU A 159 6.43 4.23 -4.82
N ALA A 160 5.41 3.72 -5.50
CA ALA A 160 5.37 2.32 -5.89
C ALA A 160 4.83 2.16 -7.31
N GLU A 161 5.33 1.13 -7.95
CA GLU A 161 4.85 0.64 -9.24
C GLU A 161 4.47 -0.83 -9.07
N ALA A 162 3.30 -1.19 -9.58
CA ALA A 162 2.80 -2.55 -9.63
C ALA A 162 3.77 -3.45 -10.40
N LEU A 163 3.74 -4.75 -10.11
CA LEU A 163 4.53 -5.71 -10.87
C LEU A 163 4.15 -5.66 -12.35
N SER A 164 5.07 -6.06 -13.23
CA SER A 164 4.69 -6.38 -14.61
C SER A 164 3.73 -7.58 -14.58
N SER A 165 2.65 -7.52 -15.37
CA SER A 165 1.87 -8.74 -15.61
C SER A 165 2.83 -9.79 -16.17
N PRO A 166 2.78 -11.06 -15.72
CA PRO A 166 3.46 -12.11 -16.46
C PRO A 166 2.92 -12.05 -17.89
N GLU A 167 3.82 -11.90 -18.86
CA GLU A 167 3.47 -12.05 -20.27
C GLU A 167 2.82 -13.44 -20.42
N ARG A 168 1.63 -13.48 -21.03
CA ARG A 168 0.93 -14.74 -21.31
C ARG A 168 1.57 -15.45 -22.47
#